data_AF-A0A5E4MMR1-F1
#
_entry.id   AF-A0A5E4MMR1-F1
#
_cell.length_a   1.000
_cell.length_b   1.000
_cell.length_c   1.000
_cell.angle_alpha   90.00
_cell.angle_beta   90.00
_cell.angle_gamma   90.00
#
_symmetry.space_group_name_H-M   'P 1'
#
loop_
_entity.id
_entity.type
_entity.pdbx_description
1 polymer ?
#
loop_
_entity_poly.entity_id
_entity_poly.type
_entity_poly.pdbx_seq_one_letter_code
_entity_poly.pdbx_strand_id
1 'polypeptide(L)'
;MYFLNNFNNTLRVFFHAHAALDINIKLPTTKQRTSSDIRFYLGKDFQNLVEKLMENLKVIERCLCSSDSMLIWLKKEIWTFTVIKEILDSGYKYGSSEEHNNIVISVNTDTCNNLITHLRIELLKDAVQNLAKLNGCVVGSDGISLLVSSKSNLNTSNLLLLCGNVACNMTAKEYKQQKKDAISKMSANRIGSNDYPTDIISKLCHTSIVYELLSVRHNKVVNIEFNKSNKDNGIFIMYNYSRLYQVWTAYEKGVIENRYASLPNFDSINFGLLNSEEEWILILNHLSAYPSVIQESVKYLLSGSVDVHRLCKFLLDMSSAVSLFYHRKHILTDPISNLLPLMYARLYLVKTSIQVYENIFQLLGICAVYEM
;
A
#
# COMPACT_ATOMS: atom_id res chain seq x y z
N MET A 1 -4.73 -18.43 9.82
CA MET A 1 -4.36 -17.83 8.52
C MET A 1 -3.29 -16.78 8.78
N TYR A 2 -2.06 -16.97 8.29
CA TYR A 2 -0.90 -16.17 8.69
C TYR A 2 -0.70 -14.96 7.76
N PHE A 3 -1.25 -13.80 8.11
CA PHE A 3 -0.80 -12.49 7.60
C PHE A 3 0.16 -11.86 8.58
N LEU A 4 0.91 -10.83 8.20
CA LEU A 4 1.78 -10.15 9.16
C LEU A 4 1.04 -9.76 10.45
N ASN A 5 -0.19 -9.25 10.36
CA ASN A 5 -0.99 -8.93 11.55
C ASN A 5 -1.48 -10.18 12.31
N ASN A 6 -2.01 -11.18 11.62
CA ASN A 6 -2.48 -12.42 12.27
C ASN A 6 -1.32 -13.23 12.86
N PHE A 7 -0.18 -13.26 12.18
CA PHE A 7 1.06 -13.86 12.64
C PHE A 7 1.61 -13.07 13.84
N ASN A 8 1.61 -11.73 13.78
CA ASN A 8 1.98 -10.89 14.94
C ASN A 8 1.03 -11.12 16.12
N ASN A 9 -0.28 -11.24 15.89
CA ASN A 9 -1.26 -11.57 16.92
C ASN A 9 -1.05 -12.98 17.45
N THR A 10 -0.75 -13.95 16.58
CA THR A 10 -0.44 -15.32 16.98
C THR A 10 0.84 -15.37 17.82
N LEU A 11 1.87 -14.60 17.44
CA LEU A 11 3.08 -14.42 18.24
C LEU A 11 2.73 -13.80 19.60
N ARG A 12 1.95 -12.71 19.64
CA ARG A 12 1.52 -12.09 20.91
C ARG A 12 0.78 -13.06 21.80
N VAL A 13 -0.20 -13.79 21.27
CA VAL A 13 -0.96 -14.82 21.99
C VAL A 13 -0.04 -15.94 22.49
N PHE A 14 0.91 -16.39 21.67
CA PHE A 14 1.89 -17.39 22.07
C PHE A 14 2.73 -16.93 23.27
N PHE A 15 3.31 -15.73 23.20
CA PHE A 15 4.15 -15.20 24.28
C PHE A 15 3.35 -14.83 25.53
N HIS A 16 2.13 -14.35 25.38
CA HIS A 16 1.24 -14.13 26.51
C HIS A 16 0.90 -15.45 27.20
N ALA A 17 0.54 -16.50 26.45
CA ALA A 17 0.16 -17.80 27.00
C ALA A 17 1.34 -18.56 27.66
N HIS A 18 2.55 -18.45 27.13
CA HIS A 18 3.71 -19.24 27.59
C HIS A 18 4.66 -18.47 28.51
N ALA A 19 4.57 -17.14 28.55
CA ALA A 19 5.50 -16.29 29.32
C ALA A 19 4.84 -15.10 30.03
N ALA A 20 3.51 -14.90 29.89
CA ALA A 20 2.80 -13.74 30.41
C ALA A 20 3.42 -12.40 29.97
N LEU A 21 3.82 -12.32 28.69
CA LEU A 21 4.48 -11.15 28.11
C LEU A 21 3.71 -10.56 26.96
N ASP A 22 3.59 -9.24 26.99
CA ASP A 22 3.23 -8.44 25.83
C ASP A 22 4.47 -8.10 25.03
N ILE A 23 4.58 -8.69 23.84
CA ILE A 23 5.68 -8.43 22.92
C ILE A 23 5.36 -7.26 21.98
N ASN A 24 6.30 -6.32 21.89
CA ASN A 24 6.22 -5.24 20.92
C ASN A 24 7.00 -5.61 19.65
N ILE A 25 6.27 -6.15 18.67
CA ILE A 25 6.84 -6.56 17.39
C ILE A 25 7.11 -5.32 16.55
N LYS A 26 8.40 -5.03 16.30
CA LYS A 26 8.82 -4.02 15.33
C LYS A 26 9.13 -4.71 14.01
N LEU A 27 8.36 -4.40 12.98
CA LEU A 27 8.67 -4.88 11.64
C LEU A 27 9.98 -4.24 11.16
N PRO A 28 10.85 -4.97 10.43
CA PRO A 28 12.05 -4.39 9.87
C PRO A 28 11.64 -3.26 8.92
N THR A 29 12.07 -2.04 9.24
CA THR A 29 11.95 -0.94 8.27
C THR A 29 12.87 -1.23 7.08
N THR A 30 12.48 -0.80 5.88
CA THR A 30 13.26 -0.93 4.63
C THR A 30 14.71 -0.45 4.70
N LYS A 31 15.10 0.29 5.76
CA LYS A 31 16.47 0.78 6.00
C LYS A 31 17.35 -0.16 6.81
N GLN A 32 16.82 -1.22 7.40
CA GLN A 32 17.59 -2.18 8.19
C GLN A 32 17.81 -3.45 7.37
N ARG A 33 19.01 -3.62 6.82
CA ARG A 33 19.52 -4.92 6.35
C ARG A 33 19.76 -5.81 7.57
N THR A 34 18.69 -6.33 8.16
CA THR A 34 18.81 -7.41 9.13
C THR A 34 18.82 -8.73 8.39
N SER A 35 19.67 -9.66 8.82
CA SER A 35 19.70 -11.01 8.27
C SER A 35 18.41 -11.80 8.56
N SER A 36 17.60 -11.35 9.52
CA SER A 36 16.32 -11.95 9.96
C SER A 36 15.10 -11.24 9.39
N ASP A 37 14.00 -11.98 9.19
CA ASP A 37 12.73 -11.47 8.66
C ASP A 37 11.90 -10.72 9.70
N ILE A 38 11.93 -11.15 10.96
CA ILE A 38 11.25 -10.48 12.06
C ILE A 38 12.20 -10.37 13.26
N ARG A 39 12.18 -9.22 13.93
CA ARG A 39 12.93 -8.97 15.16
C ARG A 39 12.05 -8.28 16.19
N PHE A 40 12.09 -8.74 17.43
CA PHE A 40 11.53 -7.99 18.56
C PHE A 40 12.39 -8.14 19.79
N TYR A 41 12.31 -7.14 20.67
CA TYR A 41 13.11 -7.07 21.87
C TYR A 41 12.36 -7.73 23.03
N LEU A 42 13.09 -8.55 23.78
CA LEU A 42 12.60 -9.29 24.94
C LEU A 42 13.41 -8.83 26.16
N GLY A 43 12.73 -8.56 27.28
CA GLY A 43 13.40 -8.11 28.51
C GLY A 43 14.06 -9.24 29.32
N LYS A 44 14.03 -10.48 28.83
CA LYS A 44 14.57 -11.69 29.46
C LYS A 44 14.97 -12.70 28.38
N ASP A 45 15.77 -13.70 28.76
CA ASP A 45 16.11 -14.85 27.92
C ASP A 45 14.95 -15.85 27.83
N PHE A 46 14.63 -16.30 26.61
CA PHE A 46 13.54 -17.23 26.30
C PHE A 46 13.99 -18.37 25.40
N GLN A 47 15.26 -18.80 25.51
CA GLN A 47 15.77 -19.96 24.77
C GLN A 47 14.85 -21.19 24.88
N ASN A 48 14.22 -21.39 26.04
CA ASN A 48 13.28 -22.48 26.33
C ASN A 48 11.94 -22.42 25.57
N LEU A 49 11.59 -21.29 24.95
CA LEU A 49 10.38 -21.14 24.15
C LEU A 49 10.60 -21.34 22.66
N VAL A 50 11.86 -21.36 22.20
CA VAL A 50 12.21 -21.48 20.79
C VAL A 50 11.63 -22.78 20.19
N GLU A 51 11.84 -23.92 20.84
CA GLU A 51 11.34 -25.21 20.35
C GLU A 51 9.81 -25.22 20.25
N LYS A 52 9.11 -24.79 21.32
CA LYS A 52 7.64 -24.68 21.33
C LYS A 52 7.11 -23.73 20.28
N LEU A 53 7.81 -22.61 20.03
CA LEU A 53 7.44 -21.63 19.02
C LEU A 53 7.51 -22.26 17.62
N MET A 54 8.59 -22.98 17.34
CA MET A 54 8.81 -23.67 16.07
C MET A 54 7.80 -24.81 15.84
N GLU A 55 7.44 -25.55 16.89
CA GLU A 55 6.40 -26.58 16.85
C GLU A 55 5.02 -25.99 16.55
N ASN A 56 4.66 -24.91 17.24
CA ASN A 56 3.34 -24.27 17.10
C ASN A 56 3.19 -23.50 15.79
N LEU A 57 4.27 -22.89 15.30
CA LEU A 57 4.26 -22.02 14.12
C LEU A 57 5.11 -22.60 13.00
N LYS A 58 4.53 -23.55 12.26
CA LYS A 58 5.18 -24.26 11.14
C LYS A 58 5.77 -23.37 10.05
N VAL A 59 5.32 -22.11 9.96
CA VAL A 59 5.81 -21.11 9.01
C VAL A 59 7.19 -20.55 9.38
N ILE A 60 7.65 -20.74 10.63
CA ILE A 60 8.99 -20.35 11.03
C ILE A 60 9.98 -21.41 10.54
N GLU A 61 11.05 -20.97 9.88
CA GLU A 61 12.16 -21.80 9.41
C GLU A 61 13.24 -21.92 10.49
N ARG A 62 13.62 -20.79 11.08
CA ARG A 62 14.65 -20.70 12.10
C ARG A 62 14.31 -19.58 13.06
N CYS A 63 14.73 -19.74 14.31
CA CYS A 63 14.69 -18.70 15.31
C CYS A 63 16.01 -18.65 16.08
N LEU A 64 16.47 -17.45 16.43
CA LEU A 64 17.62 -17.23 17.31
C LEU A 64 17.20 -16.29 18.43
N CYS A 65 17.44 -16.69 19.68
CA CYS A 65 17.23 -15.84 20.85
C CYS A 65 18.58 -15.27 21.32
N SER A 66 18.63 -13.97 21.58
CA SER A 66 19.67 -13.31 22.38
C SER A 66 19.08 -12.92 23.74
N SER A 67 19.92 -12.40 24.64
CA SER A 67 19.51 -11.95 25.97
C SER A 67 18.46 -10.83 25.95
N ASP A 68 18.37 -10.08 24.85
CA ASP A 68 17.55 -8.88 24.69
C ASP A 68 16.63 -8.91 23.46
N SER A 69 16.72 -9.92 22.59
CA SER A 69 15.97 -9.94 21.33
C SER A 69 15.74 -11.35 20.79
N MET A 70 14.68 -11.49 19.99
CA MET A 70 14.42 -12.69 19.21
C MET A 70 14.43 -12.35 17.73
N LEU A 71 15.14 -13.18 16.96
CA LEU A 71 15.25 -13.13 15.51
C LEU A 71 14.49 -14.32 14.91
N ILE A 72 13.64 -14.06 13.93
CA ILE A 72 12.81 -15.07 13.27
C ILE A 72 13.08 -15.03 11.77
N TRP A 73 13.25 -16.23 11.19
CA TRP A 73 13.30 -16.49 9.75
C TRP A 73 12.06 -17.27 9.35
N LEU A 74 11.40 -16.84 8.29
CA LEU A 74 10.18 -17.43 7.79
C LEU A 74 10.48 -18.36 6.62
N LYS A 75 9.75 -19.47 6.53
CA LYS A 75 9.75 -20.34 5.35
C LYS A 75 9.13 -19.56 4.19
N LYS A 76 10.00 -18.99 3.33
CA LYS A 76 9.60 -18.08 2.25
C LYS A 76 8.50 -18.66 1.37
N GLU A 77 8.60 -19.95 1.00
CA GLU A 77 7.60 -20.63 0.17
C GLU A 77 6.20 -20.60 0.81
N ILE A 78 6.08 -21.07 2.06
CA ILE A 78 4.80 -21.14 2.78
C ILE A 78 4.22 -19.73 2.98
N TRP A 79 5.07 -18.78 3.36
CA TRP A 79 4.66 -17.39 3.56
C TRP A 79 4.16 -16.76 2.27
N THR A 80 4.91 -16.90 1.18
CA THR A 80 4.59 -16.35 -0.13
C THR A 80 3.30 -16.93 -0.67
N PHE A 81 3.15 -18.26 -0.60
CA PHE A 81 1.91 -18.94 -0.97
C PHE A 81 0.73 -18.37 -0.19
N THR A 82 0.83 -18.25 1.14
CA THR A 82 -0.25 -17.76 1.99
C THR A 82 -0.66 -16.32 1.63
N VAL A 83 0.32 -15.43 1.45
CA VAL A 83 0.08 -14.01 1.13
C VAL A 83 -0.56 -13.86 -0.25
N ILE A 84 -0.01 -14.54 -1.27
CA ILE A 84 -0.54 -14.45 -2.64
C ILE A 84 -1.94 -15.04 -2.71
N LYS A 85 -2.19 -16.20 -2.06
CA LYS A 85 -3.51 -16.83 -2.03
C LYS A 85 -4.58 -15.89 -1.50
N GLU A 86 -4.30 -15.24 -0.37
CA GLU A 86 -5.25 -14.30 0.22
C GLU A 86 -5.53 -13.10 -0.69
N ILE A 87 -4.51 -12.53 -1.31
CA ILE A 87 -4.72 -11.37 -2.19
C ILE A 87 -5.62 -11.77 -3.37
N LEU A 88 -5.46 -12.99 -3.89
CA LEU A 88 -6.30 -13.52 -4.97
C LEU A 88 -7.73 -13.81 -4.49
N ASP A 89 -7.88 -14.40 -3.31
CA ASP A 89 -9.19 -14.76 -2.75
C ASP A 89 -9.99 -13.52 -2.33
N SER A 90 -9.33 -12.53 -1.73
CA SER A 90 -9.94 -11.30 -1.21
C SER A 90 -10.06 -10.18 -2.25
N GLY A 91 -9.17 -10.13 -3.25
CA GLY A 91 -9.18 -9.12 -4.30
C GLY A 91 -9.23 -7.68 -3.76
N TYR A 92 -10.26 -6.92 -4.14
CA TYR A 92 -10.47 -5.54 -3.68
C TYR A 92 -10.77 -5.43 -2.17
N LYS A 93 -11.15 -6.53 -1.51
CA LYS A 93 -11.39 -6.59 -0.06
C LYS A 93 -10.13 -6.93 0.74
N TYR A 94 -9.00 -7.20 0.10
CA TYR A 94 -7.77 -7.50 0.83
C TYR A 94 -7.44 -6.33 1.78
N GLY A 95 -7.17 -6.63 3.05
CA GLY A 95 -6.93 -5.62 4.09
C GLY A 95 -8.18 -5.02 4.76
N SER A 96 -9.39 -5.39 4.31
CA SER A 96 -10.63 -5.05 4.99
C SER A 96 -10.71 -5.64 6.41
N SER A 97 -11.52 -5.01 7.24
CA SER A 97 -11.83 -5.46 8.60
C SER A 97 -13.31 -5.32 8.86
N GLU A 98 -13.84 -6.21 9.69
CA GLU A 98 -15.22 -6.18 10.16
C GLU A 98 -15.37 -5.46 11.52
N GLU A 99 -14.28 -4.87 12.02
CA GLU A 99 -14.22 -4.23 13.36
C GLU A 99 -15.26 -3.12 13.56
N HIS A 100 -15.66 -2.43 12.48
CA HIS A 100 -16.65 -1.36 12.53
C HIS A 100 -17.97 -1.73 11.84
N ASN A 101 -18.28 -3.02 11.71
CA ASN A 101 -19.55 -3.48 11.15
C ASN A 101 -20.74 -2.83 11.87
N ASN A 102 -21.73 -2.38 11.09
CA ASN A 102 -22.94 -1.69 11.54
C ASN A 102 -22.73 -0.28 12.10
N ILE A 103 -21.53 0.28 12.07
CA ILE A 103 -21.32 1.69 12.41
C ILE A 103 -21.70 2.53 11.20
N VAL A 104 -22.74 3.34 11.37
CA VAL A 104 -23.14 4.33 10.36
C VAL A 104 -22.28 5.58 10.53
N ILE A 105 -21.68 6.06 9.45
CA ILE A 105 -20.94 7.32 9.44
C ILE A 105 -21.41 8.24 8.30
N SER A 106 -21.35 9.55 8.51
CA SER A 106 -21.34 10.54 7.42
C SER A 106 -20.03 11.32 7.46
N VAL A 107 -19.48 11.66 6.29
CA VAL A 107 -18.27 12.49 6.20
C VAL A 107 -18.61 13.71 5.36
N ASN A 108 -18.61 14.84 6.03
CA ASN A 108 -19.04 16.13 5.49
C ASN A 108 -17.86 17.11 5.47
N THR A 109 -17.97 18.14 4.64
CA THR A 109 -16.97 19.22 4.53
C THR A 109 -17.65 20.56 4.81
N ASP A 110 -16.87 21.56 5.23
CA ASP A 110 -17.39 22.93 5.32
C ASP A 110 -17.35 23.66 3.97
N THR A 111 -17.89 24.88 3.94
CA THR A 111 -18.13 25.69 2.74
C THR A 111 -17.05 25.61 1.66
N CYS A 112 -17.49 25.40 0.42
CA CYS A 112 -16.65 25.35 -0.77
C CYS A 112 -16.06 26.71 -1.13
N ASN A 113 -14.74 26.79 -1.29
CA ASN A 113 -14.04 27.94 -1.87
C ASN A 113 -12.98 27.48 -2.89
N ASN A 114 -12.45 28.41 -3.69
CA ASN A 114 -11.46 28.09 -4.73
C ASN A 114 -10.00 28.00 -4.21
N LEU A 115 -9.80 27.72 -2.92
CA LEU A 115 -8.47 27.57 -2.32
C LEU A 115 -7.99 26.11 -2.42
N ILE A 116 -6.68 25.90 -2.52
CA ILE A 116 -6.09 24.56 -2.54
C ILE A 116 -6.35 23.81 -1.23
N THR A 117 -6.49 24.52 -0.11
CA THR A 117 -6.93 23.93 1.16
C THR A 117 -8.27 23.21 1.02
N HIS A 118 -9.23 23.78 0.28
CA HIS A 118 -10.52 23.12 0.06
C HIS A 118 -10.38 21.89 -0.84
N LEU A 119 -9.50 21.94 -1.85
CA LEU A 119 -9.15 20.76 -2.65
C LEU A 119 -8.59 19.62 -1.78
N ARG A 120 -7.69 19.92 -0.83
CA ARG A 120 -7.18 18.93 0.12
C ARG A 120 -8.28 18.36 1.01
N ILE A 121 -9.20 19.19 1.48
CA ILE A 121 -10.34 18.80 2.31
C ILE A 121 -11.25 17.80 1.58
N GLU A 122 -11.61 18.07 0.31
CA GLU A 122 -12.44 17.13 -0.47
C GLU A 122 -11.73 15.81 -0.73
N LEU A 123 -10.45 15.83 -1.12
CA LEU A 123 -9.65 14.61 -1.32
C LEU A 123 -9.55 13.78 -0.03
N LEU A 124 -9.37 14.45 1.11
CA LEU A 124 -9.31 13.79 2.42
C LEU A 124 -10.67 13.19 2.81
N LYS A 125 -11.77 13.91 2.57
CA LYS A 125 -13.13 13.40 2.79
C LYS A 125 -13.35 12.10 2.00
N ASP A 126 -13.04 12.10 0.71
CA ASP A 126 -13.25 10.92 -0.14
C ASP A 126 -12.40 9.73 0.35
N ALA A 127 -11.13 9.98 0.69
CA ALA A 127 -10.25 8.97 1.25
C ALA A 127 -10.75 8.39 2.58
N VAL A 128 -11.29 9.23 3.47
CA VAL A 128 -11.88 8.82 4.74
C VAL A 128 -13.13 7.97 4.52
N GLN A 129 -14.02 8.39 3.62
CA GLN A 129 -15.22 7.63 3.29
C GLN A 129 -14.87 6.24 2.74
N ASN A 130 -13.90 6.17 1.82
CA ASN A 130 -13.48 4.91 1.23
C ASN A 130 -12.82 3.97 2.26
N LEU A 131 -11.95 4.51 3.12
CA LEU A 131 -11.34 3.76 4.22
C LEU A 131 -12.37 3.24 5.21
N ALA A 132 -13.37 4.06 5.57
CA ALA A 132 -14.43 3.63 6.46
C ALA A 132 -15.28 2.49 5.86
N LYS A 133 -15.67 2.62 4.57
CA LYS A 133 -16.39 1.56 3.84
C LYS A 133 -15.60 0.26 3.80
N LEU A 134 -14.29 0.33 3.53
CA LEU A 134 -13.43 -0.85 3.52
C LEU A 134 -13.37 -1.54 4.90
N ASN A 135 -13.59 -0.81 5.99
CA ASN A 135 -13.54 -1.33 7.36
C ASN A 135 -14.94 -1.59 7.96
N GLY A 136 -15.95 -1.79 7.13
CA GLY A 136 -17.29 -2.25 7.56
C GLY A 136 -18.28 -1.14 7.91
N CYS A 137 -17.87 0.14 7.87
CA CYS A 137 -18.79 1.25 8.12
C CYS A 137 -19.79 1.41 6.97
N VAL A 138 -21.03 1.76 7.32
CA VAL A 138 -22.08 2.12 6.37
C VAL A 138 -22.11 3.64 6.23
N VAL A 139 -22.08 4.16 5.00
CA VAL A 139 -22.23 5.61 4.79
C VAL A 139 -23.71 5.97 4.84
N GLY A 140 -24.10 6.81 5.81
CA GLY A 140 -25.48 7.22 6.04
C GLY A 140 -25.59 8.42 6.99
N SER A 141 -26.78 9.04 7.06
CA SER A 141 -27.02 10.26 7.85
C SER A 141 -27.18 10.04 9.35
N ASP A 142 -27.54 8.82 9.77
CA ASP A 142 -28.13 8.58 11.09
C ASP A 142 -27.10 8.12 12.15
N GLY A 143 -25.82 8.37 11.90
CA GLY A 143 -24.72 7.90 12.74
C GLY A 143 -23.67 8.96 13.07
N ILE A 144 -22.41 8.54 13.19
CA ILE A 144 -21.31 9.43 13.55
C ILE A 144 -21.04 10.38 12.38
N SER A 145 -21.24 11.68 12.62
CA SER A 145 -20.97 12.73 11.63
C SER A 145 -19.54 13.25 11.80
N LEU A 146 -18.67 12.90 10.86
CA LEU A 146 -17.32 13.41 10.72
C LEU A 146 -17.35 14.70 9.88
N LEU A 147 -16.79 15.79 10.41
CA LEU A 147 -16.64 17.05 9.68
C LEU A 147 -15.16 17.29 9.37
N VAL A 148 -14.80 17.23 8.08
CA VAL A 148 -13.46 17.57 7.61
C VAL A 148 -13.40 19.07 7.37
N SER A 149 -12.57 19.78 8.14
CA SER A 149 -12.43 21.24 8.02
C SER A 149 -11.06 21.72 8.45
N SER A 150 -10.64 22.88 7.95
CA SER A 150 -9.44 23.57 8.43
C SER A 150 -9.66 24.47 9.65
N LYS A 151 -10.91 24.64 10.09
CA LYS A 151 -11.28 25.48 11.24
C LYS A 151 -11.27 24.63 12.51
N SER A 152 -10.53 25.07 13.54
CA SER A 152 -10.41 24.34 14.81
C SER A 152 -11.58 24.57 15.78
N ASN A 153 -12.25 25.72 15.70
CA ASN A 153 -13.29 26.13 16.63
C ASN A 153 -14.64 26.16 15.92
N LEU A 154 -15.21 24.99 15.71
CA LEU A 154 -16.57 24.84 15.18
C LEU A 154 -17.47 24.40 16.34
N ASN A 155 -18.49 25.21 16.66
CA ASN A 155 -19.54 24.83 17.61
C ASN A 155 -20.46 23.82 16.91
N THR A 156 -20.00 22.60 16.73
CA THR A 156 -20.74 21.52 16.06
C THR A 156 -20.77 20.28 16.95
N SER A 157 -21.90 19.57 16.94
CA SER A 157 -22.02 18.22 17.51
C SER A 157 -21.25 17.16 16.70
N ASN A 158 -20.74 17.54 15.52
CA ASN A 158 -19.95 16.68 14.64
C ASN A 158 -18.55 16.44 15.21
N LEU A 159 -18.02 15.24 14.96
CA LEU A 159 -16.64 14.89 15.28
C LEU A 159 -15.70 15.54 14.27
N LEU A 160 -14.89 16.49 14.75
CA LEU A 160 -14.01 17.29 13.90
C LEU A 160 -12.78 16.48 13.44
N LEU A 161 -12.58 16.43 12.13
CA LEU A 161 -11.35 15.95 11.49
C LEU A 161 -10.59 17.16 10.93
N LEU A 162 -9.66 17.68 11.74
CA LEU A 162 -8.92 18.90 11.39
C LEU A 162 -7.98 18.66 10.20
N CYS A 163 -8.17 19.43 9.12
CA CYS A 163 -7.31 19.44 7.94
C CYS A 163 -6.43 20.69 7.93
N GLY A 164 -5.12 20.51 8.04
CA GLY A 164 -4.16 21.60 7.96
C GLY A 164 -4.23 22.32 6.61
N ASN A 165 -3.97 23.62 6.64
CA ASN A 165 -3.99 24.46 5.46
C ASN A 165 -2.92 24.04 4.45
N VAL A 166 -3.15 24.41 3.20
CA VAL A 166 -2.13 24.36 2.15
C VAL A 166 -1.54 25.76 2.01
N ALA A 167 -0.27 25.91 2.35
CA ALA A 167 0.45 27.17 2.20
C ALA A 167 0.86 27.34 0.73
N CYS A 168 0.12 28.18 0.01
CA CYS A 168 0.38 28.50 -1.39
C CYS A 168 -0.31 29.83 -1.77
N ASN A 169 0.31 30.60 -2.66
CA ASN A 169 -0.18 31.93 -3.08
C ASN A 169 -1.08 31.89 -4.34
N MET A 170 -1.62 30.72 -4.70
CA MET A 170 -2.42 30.54 -5.92
C MET A 170 -3.76 29.88 -5.63
N THR A 171 -4.70 30.04 -6.57
CA THR A 171 -6.00 29.38 -6.54
C THR A 171 -5.88 27.90 -6.90
N ALA A 172 -6.91 27.10 -6.55
CA ALA A 172 -6.96 25.70 -6.93
C ALA A 172 -6.96 25.48 -8.45
N LYS A 173 -7.54 26.41 -9.22
CA LYS A 173 -7.55 26.37 -10.69
C LYS A 173 -6.15 26.57 -11.27
N GLU A 174 -5.42 27.59 -10.79
CA GLU A 174 -4.05 27.88 -11.23
C GLU A 174 -3.11 26.72 -10.88
N TYR A 175 -3.22 26.19 -9.67
CA TYR A 175 -2.45 25.03 -9.22
C TYR A 175 -2.67 23.80 -10.11
N LYS A 176 -3.93 23.46 -10.43
CA LYS A 176 -4.26 22.36 -11.34
C LYS A 176 -3.71 22.58 -12.75
N GLN A 177 -3.84 23.80 -13.28
CA GLN A 177 -3.32 24.14 -14.60
C GLN A 177 -1.79 24.02 -14.64
N GLN A 178 -1.10 24.52 -13.62
CA GLN A 178 0.36 24.46 -13.54
C GLN A 178 0.88 23.02 -13.45
N LYS A 179 0.19 22.14 -12.69
CA LYS A 179 0.50 20.69 -12.68
C LYS A 179 0.32 20.07 -14.07
N LYS A 180 -0.76 20.43 -14.77
CA LYS A 180 -1.00 19.99 -16.15
C LYS A 180 0.10 20.42 -17.11
N ASP A 181 0.52 21.68 -17.05
CA ASP A 181 1.58 22.21 -17.92
C ASP A 181 2.92 21.51 -17.65
N ALA A 182 3.27 21.29 -16.37
CA ALA A 182 4.50 20.60 -15.99
C ALA A 182 4.54 19.14 -16.48
N ILE A 183 3.44 18.39 -16.28
CA ILE A 183 3.35 16.98 -16.70
C ILE A 183 3.30 16.86 -18.23
N SER A 184 2.60 17.76 -18.92
CA SER A 184 2.56 17.79 -20.39
C SER A 184 3.96 18.02 -20.96
N LYS A 185 4.72 18.97 -20.41
CA LYS A 185 6.10 19.24 -20.81
C LYS A 185 7.03 18.04 -20.57
N MET A 186 6.90 17.38 -19.42
CA MET A 186 7.67 16.17 -19.11
C MET A 186 7.34 15.02 -20.07
N SER A 187 6.08 14.87 -20.47
CA SER A 187 5.61 13.80 -21.37
C SER A 187 6.07 14.05 -22.81
N ALA A 188 5.98 15.29 -23.30
CA ALA A 188 6.45 15.68 -24.63
C ALA A 188 7.95 15.39 -24.82
N ASN A 189 8.76 15.64 -23.79
CA ASN A 189 10.20 15.32 -23.80
C ASN A 189 10.50 13.82 -23.92
N ARG A 190 9.54 12.94 -23.56
CA ARG A 190 9.74 11.48 -23.54
C ARG A 190 9.34 10.81 -24.85
N ILE A 191 8.26 11.28 -25.49
CA ILE A 191 7.75 10.70 -26.75
C ILE A 191 8.29 11.43 -27.98
N GLY A 192 8.83 12.64 -27.83
CA GLY A 192 9.25 13.46 -28.98
C GLY A 192 8.08 13.95 -29.83
N SER A 193 6.85 13.80 -29.34
CA SER A 193 5.62 14.33 -29.94
C SER A 193 4.78 15.05 -28.87
N ASN A 194 3.95 16.00 -29.31
CA ASN A 194 3.02 16.73 -28.43
C ASN A 194 1.71 15.96 -28.19
N ASP A 195 1.55 14.76 -28.76
CA ASP A 195 0.29 14.00 -28.79
C ASP A 195 0.18 12.98 -27.64
N TYR A 196 0.60 13.35 -26.44
CA TYR A 196 0.34 12.52 -25.27
C TYR A 196 -1.17 12.60 -24.93
N PRO A 197 -1.89 11.47 -24.76
CA PRO A 197 -3.34 11.50 -24.57
C PRO A 197 -3.76 12.38 -23.38
N THR A 198 -4.70 13.29 -23.64
CA THR A 198 -5.14 14.30 -22.64
C THR A 198 -5.77 13.63 -21.40
N ASP A 199 -6.42 12.48 -21.57
CA ASP A 199 -6.99 11.72 -20.47
C ASP A 199 -5.89 11.15 -19.54
N ILE A 200 -4.77 10.67 -20.11
CA ILE A 200 -3.64 10.18 -19.34
C ILE A 200 -2.99 11.35 -18.59
N ILE A 201 -2.75 12.48 -19.25
CA ILE A 201 -2.23 13.69 -18.58
C ILE A 201 -3.14 14.06 -17.40
N SER A 202 -4.46 14.05 -17.59
CA SER A 202 -5.41 14.36 -16.51
C SER A 202 -5.30 13.38 -15.34
N LYS A 203 -5.20 12.07 -15.59
CA LYS A 203 -5.02 11.04 -14.55
C LYS A 203 -3.69 11.21 -13.81
N LEU A 204 -2.62 11.53 -14.53
CA LEU A 204 -1.30 11.81 -13.95
C LEU A 204 -1.29 13.07 -13.09
N CYS A 205 -1.95 14.13 -13.54
CA CYS A 205 -2.14 15.36 -12.77
C CYS A 205 -2.90 15.08 -11.48
N HIS A 206 -4.01 14.35 -11.58
CA HIS A 206 -4.81 13.97 -10.43
C HIS A 206 -3.98 13.15 -9.42
N THR A 207 -3.24 12.16 -9.89
CA THR A 207 -2.35 11.33 -9.06
C THR A 207 -1.29 12.17 -8.34
N SER A 208 -0.63 13.09 -9.05
CA SER A 208 0.34 14.03 -8.47
C SER A 208 -0.26 14.88 -7.35
N ILE A 209 -1.44 15.46 -7.61
CA ILE A 209 -2.17 16.30 -6.64
C ILE A 209 -2.58 15.50 -5.42
N VAL A 210 -3.19 14.32 -5.61
CA VAL A 210 -3.60 13.44 -4.51
C VAL A 210 -2.40 13.09 -3.63
N TYR A 211 -1.29 12.67 -4.24
CA TYR A 211 -0.09 12.33 -3.49
C TYR A 211 0.46 13.54 -2.72
N GLU A 212 0.64 14.69 -3.38
CA GLU A 212 1.22 15.89 -2.78
C GLU A 212 0.38 16.40 -1.60
N LEU A 213 -0.95 16.39 -1.71
CA LEU A 213 -1.85 16.91 -0.69
C LEU A 213 -2.14 15.93 0.46
N LEU A 214 -2.11 14.60 0.20
CA LEU A 214 -2.44 13.59 1.20
C LEU A 214 -1.22 12.88 1.82
N SER A 215 -0.01 13.03 1.25
CA SER A 215 1.22 12.43 1.80
C SER A 215 1.71 13.03 3.12
N VAL A 216 1.14 14.17 3.52
CA VAL A 216 1.37 14.82 4.82
C VAL A 216 0.18 14.54 5.73
N ARG A 217 0.46 14.30 7.02
CA ARG A 217 -0.57 14.12 8.07
C ARG A 217 -1.67 15.18 7.95
N HIS A 218 -2.91 14.73 8.07
CA HIS A 218 -4.08 15.59 7.81
C HIS A 218 -4.05 16.87 8.64
N ASN A 219 -3.67 16.80 9.92
CA ASN A 219 -3.62 17.95 10.83
C ASN A 219 -2.38 18.85 10.70
N LYS A 220 -1.50 18.59 9.73
CA LYS A 220 -0.29 19.40 9.48
C LYS A 220 -0.46 20.24 8.21
N VAL A 221 0.13 21.43 8.22
CA VAL A 221 0.19 22.31 7.05
C VAL A 221 1.00 21.64 5.94
N VAL A 222 0.51 21.74 4.70
CA VAL A 222 1.25 21.33 3.51
C VAL A 222 1.86 22.57 2.88
N ASN A 223 3.18 22.58 2.73
CA ASN A 223 3.88 23.62 2.00
C ASN A 223 4.08 23.16 0.56
N ILE A 224 3.40 23.80 -0.38
CA ILE A 224 3.65 23.56 -1.80
C ILE A 224 4.78 24.50 -2.21
N GLU A 225 6.00 24.04 -1.97
CA GLU A 225 7.17 24.64 -2.60
C GLU A 225 7.24 24.10 -4.03
N PHE A 226 7.18 25.01 -5.02
CA PHE A 226 7.44 24.64 -6.40
C PHE A 226 8.93 24.29 -6.54
N ASN A 227 9.23 23.05 -6.21
CA ASN A 227 10.57 22.51 -6.33
C ASN A 227 10.91 22.42 -7.82
N LYS A 228 12.04 23.01 -8.22
CA LYS A 228 12.63 22.86 -9.57
C LYS A 228 13.08 21.42 -9.86
N SER A 229 12.80 20.46 -8.97
CA SER A 229 13.15 19.06 -9.16
C SER A 229 12.15 18.40 -10.11
N ASN A 230 12.64 17.79 -11.18
CA ASN A 230 11.87 16.97 -12.12
C ASN A 230 11.31 15.65 -11.50
N LYS A 231 11.23 15.54 -10.17
CA LYS A 231 10.83 14.32 -9.47
C LYS A 231 9.43 14.51 -8.89
N ASP A 232 8.45 13.94 -9.57
CA ASP A 232 7.08 13.85 -9.08
C ASP A 232 6.80 12.44 -8.58
N ASN A 233 6.52 12.31 -7.28
CA ASN A 233 6.29 11.01 -6.65
C ASN A 233 5.00 10.35 -7.11
N GLY A 234 3.95 11.12 -7.43
CA GLY A 234 2.70 10.57 -7.96
C GLY A 234 2.91 9.96 -9.35
N ILE A 235 3.70 10.63 -10.19
CA ILE A 235 4.11 10.10 -11.50
C ILE A 235 4.99 8.86 -11.34
N PHE A 236 5.94 8.88 -10.40
CA PHE A 236 6.80 7.72 -10.13
C PHE A 236 5.99 6.49 -9.70
N ILE A 237 4.98 6.68 -8.85
CA ILE A 237 4.05 5.62 -8.45
C ILE A 237 3.32 5.06 -9.68
N MET A 238 2.70 5.94 -10.47
CA MET A 238 1.93 5.52 -11.64
C MET A 238 2.80 4.83 -12.71
N TYR A 239 4.05 5.27 -12.85
CA TYR A 239 5.00 4.65 -13.77
C TYR A 239 5.37 3.22 -13.38
N ASN A 240 5.58 2.95 -12.09
CA ASN A 240 5.88 1.59 -11.64
C ASN A 240 4.66 0.68 -11.69
N TYR A 241 3.47 1.21 -11.41
CA TYR A 241 2.21 0.51 -11.63
C TYR A 241 2.03 0.11 -13.10
N SER A 242 2.12 1.07 -14.03
CA SER A 242 1.91 0.82 -15.46
C SER A 242 2.92 -0.17 -16.05
N ARG A 243 4.17 -0.18 -15.57
CA ARG A 243 5.16 -1.21 -15.94
C ARG A 243 4.72 -2.63 -15.59
N LEU A 244 4.22 -2.84 -14.36
CA LEU A 244 3.71 -4.15 -13.96
C LEU A 244 2.49 -4.54 -14.79
N TYR A 245 1.58 -3.59 -15.02
CA TYR A 245 0.38 -3.82 -15.81
C TYR A 245 0.71 -4.20 -17.26
N GLN A 246 1.70 -3.54 -17.87
CA GLN A 246 2.20 -3.87 -19.21
C GLN A 246 2.84 -5.26 -19.26
N VAL A 247 3.58 -5.67 -18.23
CA VAL A 247 4.12 -7.04 -18.12
C VAL A 247 2.98 -8.06 -18.12
N TRP A 248 1.95 -7.82 -17.31
CA TRP A 248 0.77 -8.69 -17.25
C TRP A 248 0.05 -8.77 -18.61
N THR A 249 -0.22 -7.61 -19.21
CA THR A 249 -0.91 -7.52 -20.51
C THR A 249 -0.10 -8.17 -21.64
N ALA A 250 1.22 -8.01 -21.63
CA ALA A 250 2.12 -8.63 -22.62
C ALA A 250 2.12 -10.16 -22.50
N TYR A 251 2.05 -10.69 -21.27
CA TYR A 251 1.86 -12.12 -21.05
C TYR A 251 0.50 -12.61 -21.58
N GLU A 252 -0.60 -11.95 -21.21
CA GLU A 252 -1.95 -12.32 -21.68
C GLU A 252 -2.06 -12.28 -23.21
N LYS A 253 -1.49 -11.24 -23.84
CA LYS A 253 -1.38 -11.16 -25.30
C LYS A 253 -0.57 -12.32 -25.87
N GLY A 254 0.55 -12.67 -25.24
CA GLY A 254 1.36 -13.83 -25.63
C GLY A 254 0.61 -15.17 -25.49
N VAL A 255 -0.33 -15.29 -24.54
CA VAL A 255 -1.21 -16.47 -24.45
C VAL A 255 -2.19 -16.51 -25.62
N ILE A 256 -2.83 -15.38 -25.96
CA ILE A 256 -3.73 -15.27 -27.12
C ILE A 256 -2.99 -15.60 -28.43
N GLU A 257 -1.74 -15.15 -28.55
CA GLU A 257 -0.86 -15.39 -29.69
C GLU A 257 -0.20 -16.79 -29.70
N ASN A 258 -0.56 -17.68 -28.76
CA ASN A 258 0.04 -19.02 -28.57
C ASN A 258 1.58 -19.02 -28.33
N ARG A 259 2.16 -17.90 -27.91
CA ARG A 259 3.56 -17.79 -27.46
C ARG A 259 3.75 -18.39 -26.07
N TYR A 260 2.74 -18.25 -25.21
CA TYR A 260 2.74 -18.77 -23.84
C TYR A 260 1.54 -19.68 -23.61
N ALA A 261 1.69 -20.68 -22.75
CA ALA A 261 0.54 -21.37 -22.18
C ALA A 261 -0.17 -20.48 -21.14
N SER A 262 -1.48 -20.71 -20.93
CA SER A 262 -2.26 -20.06 -19.87
C SER A 262 -1.61 -20.25 -18.51
N LEU A 263 -1.84 -19.29 -17.61
CA LEU A 263 -1.21 -19.28 -16.29
C LEU A 263 -1.65 -20.55 -15.53
N PRO A 264 -0.72 -21.38 -15.02
CA PRO A 264 -1.10 -22.59 -14.31
C PRO A 264 -1.93 -22.27 -13.07
N ASN A 265 -2.70 -23.25 -12.62
CA ASN A 265 -3.48 -23.12 -11.39
C ASN A 265 -2.57 -22.72 -10.22
N PHE A 266 -3.03 -21.80 -9.39
CA PHE A 266 -2.31 -21.27 -8.24
C PHE A 266 -1.72 -22.36 -7.34
N ASP A 267 -2.48 -23.42 -7.01
CA ASP A 267 -2.03 -24.48 -6.11
C ASP A 267 -0.91 -25.36 -6.71
N SER A 268 -0.65 -25.25 -8.02
CA SER A 268 0.44 -25.96 -8.72
C SER A 268 1.75 -25.18 -8.80
N ILE A 269 1.76 -23.92 -8.36
CA ILE A 269 2.92 -23.04 -8.47
C ILE A 269 3.90 -23.27 -7.33
N ASN A 270 5.16 -23.50 -7.67
CA ASN A 270 6.26 -23.54 -6.71
C ASN A 270 6.76 -22.12 -6.40
N PHE A 271 6.28 -21.53 -5.30
CA PHE A 271 6.74 -20.22 -4.83
C PHE A 271 8.11 -20.25 -4.14
N GLY A 272 8.66 -21.43 -3.82
CA GLY A 272 10.04 -21.58 -3.34
C GLY A 272 11.09 -21.19 -4.37
N LEU A 273 10.70 -20.92 -5.62
CA LEU A 273 11.57 -20.38 -6.67
C LEU A 273 11.85 -18.87 -6.52
N LEU A 274 11.02 -18.14 -5.76
CA LEU A 274 11.17 -16.69 -5.51
C LEU A 274 12.22 -16.43 -4.41
N ASN A 275 13.48 -16.51 -4.80
CA ASN A 275 14.61 -16.50 -3.87
C ASN A 275 15.33 -15.15 -3.76
N SER A 276 14.97 -14.16 -4.58
CA SER A 276 15.67 -12.88 -4.59
C SER A 276 15.29 -12.00 -3.39
N GLU A 277 16.23 -11.13 -2.98
CA GLU A 277 15.97 -10.14 -1.92
C GLU A 277 14.85 -9.17 -2.33
N GLU A 278 14.82 -8.75 -3.59
CA GLU A 278 13.80 -7.84 -4.12
C GLU A 278 12.39 -8.46 -4.13
N GLU A 279 12.28 -9.73 -4.55
CA GLU A 279 11.03 -10.50 -4.50
C GLU A 279 10.54 -10.60 -3.05
N TRP A 280 11.45 -10.93 -2.13
CA TRP A 280 11.11 -11.07 -0.72
C TRP A 280 10.70 -9.75 -0.07
N ILE A 281 11.37 -8.63 -0.38
CA ILE A 281 10.97 -7.30 0.09
C ILE A 281 9.54 -6.96 -0.36
N LEU A 282 9.19 -7.23 -1.61
CA LEU A 282 7.82 -7.01 -2.09
C LEU A 282 6.81 -7.85 -1.30
N ILE A 283 7.10 -9.13 -1.11
CA ILE A 283 6.18 -10.06 -0.44
C ILE A 283 6.03 -9.70 1.05
N LEU A 284 7.14 -9.58 1.79
CA LEU A 284 7.13 -9.40 3.23
C LEU A 284 6.78 -7.97 3.64
N ASN A 285 7.44 -6.98 3.05
CA ASN A 285 7.37 -5.59 3.53
C ASN A 285 6.22 -4.80 2.90
N HIS A 286 5.67 -5.27 1.78
CA HIS A 286 4.59 -4.57 1.08
C HIS A 286 3.32 -5.41 1.05
N LEU A 287 3.29 -6.53 0.33
CA LEU A 287 2.08 -7.32 0.12
C LEU A 287 1.51 -7.85 1.45
N SER A 288 2.36 -8.42 2.32
CA SER A 288 1.94 -8.94 3.62
C SER A 288 1.63 -7.84 4.66
N ALA A 289 2.29 -6.68 4.54
CA ALA A 289 2.13 -5.56 5.47
C ALA A 289 0.91 -4.68 5.18
N TYR A 290 0.39 -4.72 3.95
CA TYR A 290 -0.70 -3.87 3.50
C TYR A 290 -1.95 -3.88 4.42
N PRO A 291 -2.49 -5.03 4.87
CA PRO A 291 -3.60 -5.05 5.83
C PRO A 291 -3.32 -4.25 7.09
N SER A 292 -2.12 -4.39 7.67
CA SER A 292 -1.73 -3.62 8.86
C SER A 292 -1.68 -2.12 8.60
N VAL A 293 -1.22 -1.71 7.41
CA VAL A 293 -1.22 -0.29 7.02
C VAL A 293 -2.64 0.27 6.97
N ILE A 294 -3.61 -0.49 6.44
CA ILE A 294 -5.02 -0.11 6.45
C ILE A 294 -5.54 0.07 7.89
N GLN A 295 -5.32 -0.94 8.74
CA GLN A 295 -5.80 -0.90 10.13
C GLN A 295 -5.16 0.23 10.93
N GLU A 296 -3.86 0.46 10.77
CA GLU A 296 -3.19 1.61 11.38
C GLU A 296 -3.72 2.95 10.87
N SER A 297 -4.13 3.03 9.60
CA SER A 297 -4.69 4.25 9.00
C SER A 297 -6.06 4.62 9.59
N VAL A 298 -6.87 3.66 10.02
CA VAL A 298 -8.23 3.89 10.55
C VAL A 298 -8.36 3.73 12.06
N LYS A 299 -7.27 3.38 12.76
CA LYS A 299 -7.26 3.09 14.21
C LYS A 299 -7.98 4.11 15.07
N TYR A 300 -7.94 5.40 14.71
CA TYR A 300 -8.54 6.50 15.47
C TYR A 300 -9.67 7.20 14.70
N LEU A 301 -10.24 6.54 13.68
CA LEU A 301 -11.28 7.11 12.81
C LEU A 301 -12.46 7.63 13.63
N LEU A 302 -12.96 6.81 14.56
CA LEU A 302 -14.09 7.15 15.44
C LEU A 302 -13.73 8.17 16.53
N SER A 303 -12.48 8.60 16.60
CA SER A 303 -11.99 9.66 17.48
C SER A 303 -11.56 10.92 16.70
N GLY A 304 -11.89 11.00 15.40
CA GLY A 304 -11.66 12.20 14.59
C GLY A 304 -10.25 12.31 14.01
N SER A 305 -9.53 11.19 13.91
CA SER A 305 -8.20 11.16 13.30
C SER A 305 -8.04 10.00 12.34
N VAL A 306 -7.34 10.26 11.23
CA VAL A 306 -7.11 9.28 10.17
C VAL A 306 -5.69 9.44 9.64
N ASP A 307 -4.99 8.34 9.45
CA ASP A 307 -3.60 8.36 9.00
C ASP A 307 -3.49 8.03 7.49
N VAL A 308 -4.24 8.74 6.63
CA VAL A 308 -4.22 8.55 5.16
C VAL A 308 -2.82 8.69 4.56
N HIS A 309 -1.98 9.57 5.13
CA HIS A 309 -0.59 9.74 4.73
C HIS A 309 0.25 8.46 4.74
N ARG A 310 -0.13 7.46 5.55
CA ARG A 310 0.52 6.14 5.57
C ARG A 310 0.29 5.38 4.28
N LEU A 311 -0.88 5.51 3.64
CA LEU A 311 -1.17 4.91 2.34
C LEU A 311 -0.28 5.50 1.25
N CYS A 312 -0.15 6.83 1.22
CA CYS A 312 0.74 7.52 0.27
C CYS A 312 2.20 7.07 0.47
N LYS A 313 2.67 7.03 1.72
CA LYS A 313 4.01 6.54 2.04
C LYS A 313 4.21 5.09 1.59
N PHE A 314 3.25 4.21 1.89
CA PHE A 314 3.29 2.82 1.48
C PHE A 314 3.37 2.68 -0.05
N LEU A 315 2.57 3.44 -0.81
CA LEU A 315 2.62 3.46 -2.27
C LEU A 315 3.99 3.87 -2.80
N LEU A 316 4.60 4.91 -2.23
CA LEU A 316 5.92 5.37 -2.65
C LEU A 316 7.00 4.31 -2.35
N ASP A 317 6.96 3.73 -1.15
CA ASP A 317 7.91 2.70 -0.71
C ASP A 317 7.76 1.43 -1.58
N MET A 318 6.52 0.98 -1.82
CA MET A 318 6.21 -0.16 -2.70
C MET A 318 6.66 0.11 -4.14
N SER A 319 6.46 1.32 -4.66
CA SER A 319 6.91 1.69 -6.01
C SER A 319 8.42 1.70 -6.15
N SER A 320 9.13 2.02 -5.07
CA SER A 320 10.59 1.91 -5.02
C SER A 320 11.04 0.44 -5.06
N ALA A 321 10.37 -0.44 -4.31
CA ALA A 321 10.63 -1.88 -4.34
C ALA A 321 10.29 -2.52 -5.70
N VAL A 322 9.18 -2.13 -6.32
CA VAL A 322 8.77 -2.58 -7.66
C VAL A 322 9.78 -2.13 -8.71
N SER A 323 10.26 -0.88 -8.65
CA SER A 323 11.29 -0.39 -9.55
C SER A 323 12.56 -1.25 -9.51
N LEU A 324 13.01 -1.62 -8.30
CA LEU A 324 14.17 -2.49 -8.10
C LEU A 324 13.92 -3.92 -8.60
N PHE A 325 12.76 -4.49 -8.28
CA PHE A 325 12.36 -5.82 -8.75
C PHE A 325 12.34 -5.88 -10.28
N TYR A 326 11.66 -4.94 -10.93
CA TYR A 326 11.55 -4.85 -12.39
C TYR A 326 12.92 -4.68 -13.05
N HIS A 327 13.79 -3.82 -12.51
CA HIS A 327 15.12 -3.59 -13.07
C HIS A 327 16.04 -4.82 -12.96
N ARG A 328 15.95 -5.57 -11.86
CA ARG A 328 16.92 -6.64 -11.55
C ARG A 328 16.45 -8.03 -11.94
N LYS A 329 15.16 -8.22 -12.23
CA LYS A 329 14.57 -9.55 -12.49
C LYS A 329 13.83 -9.55 -13.82
N HIS A 330 14.21 -10.49 -14.67
CA HIS A 330 13.45 -10.81 -15.88
C HIS A 330 12.15 -11.51 -15.48
N ILE A 331 11.03 -10.86 -15.75
CA ILE A 331 9.71 -11.42 -15.45
C ILE A 331 9.27 -12.29 -16.61
N LEU A 332 9.09 -11.71 -17.80
CA LEU A 332 8.82 -12.46 -19.02
C LEU A 332 10.14 -12.94 -19.63
N THR A 333 10.18 -14.21 -19.98
CA THR A 333 11.30 -14.84 -20.69
C THR A 333 10.78 -15.56 -21.93
N ASP A 334 11.67 -15.95 -22.84
CA ASP A 334 11.30 -16.89 -23.89
C ASP A 334 10.77 -18.19 -23.25
N PRO A 335 9.82 -18.89 -23.91
CA PRO A 335 9.14 -20.06 -23.36
C PRO A 335 10.04 -21.31 -23.37
N ILE A 336 11.18 -21.22 -22.69
CA ILE A 336 12.11 -22.33 -22.46
C ILE A 336 11.62 -23.08 -21.21
N SER A 337 11.43 -24.40 -21.35
CA SER A 337 10.72 -25.24 -20.37
C SER A 337 11.21 -25.11 -18.91
N ASN A 338 12.52 -24.91 -18.70
CA ASN A 338 13.12 -24.76 -17.38
C ASN A 338 12.91 -23.38 -16.74
N LEU A 339 12.59 -22.33 -17.51
CA LEU A 339 12.38 -20.97 -17.01
C LEU A 339 10.91 -20.67 -16.68
N LEU A 340 9.99 -21.42 -17.29
CA LEU A 340 8.55 -21.25 -17.12
C LEU A 340 8.09 -21.31 -15.65
N PRO A 341 8.54 -22.25 -14.79
CA PRO A 341 8.07 -22.32 -13.40
C PRO A 341 8.36 -21.04 -12.61
N LEU A 342 9.57 -20.47 -12.76
CA LEU A 342 9.94 -19.21 -12.10
C LEU A 342 9.17 -18.02 -12.69
N MET A 343 9.00 -17.99 -14.02
CA MET A 343 8.19 -16.97 -14.68
C MET A 343 6.75 -16.96 -14.14
N TYR A 344 6.11 -18.13 -14.00
CA TYR A 344 4.75 -18.22 -13.46
C TYR A 344 4.67 -17.73 -12.01
N ALA A 345 5.63 -18.10 -11.15
CA ALA A 345 5.68 -17.56 -9.79
C ALA A 345 5.81 -16.03 -9.77
N ARG A 346 6.64 -15.45 -10.65
CA ARG A 346 6.76 -13.99 -10.80
C ARG A 346 5.50 -13.34 -11.36
N LEU A 347 4.79 -13.99 -12.29
CA LEU A 347 3.53 -13.47 -12.82
C LEU A 347 2.45 -13.38 -11.75
N TYR A 348 2.38 -14.35 -10.83
CA TYR A 348 1.51 -14.23 -9.65
C TYR A 348 1.93 -13.05 -8.75
N LEU A 349 3.23 -12.86 -8.51
CA LEU A 349 3.74 -11.70 -7.75
C LEU A 349 3.37 -10.37 -8.42
N VAL A 350 3.48 -10.28 -9.75
CA VAL A 350 3.04 -9.11 -10.54
C VAL A 350 1.54 -8.87 -10.36
N LYS A 351 0.73 -9.91 -10.59
CA LYS A 351 -0.73 -9.83 -10.49
C LYS A 351 -1.21 -9.37 -9.11
N THR A 352 -0.64 -9.91 -8.03
CA THR A 352 -1.00 -9.48 -6.68
C THR A 352 -0.47 -8.10 -6.32
N SER A 353 0.67 -7.69 -6.88
CA SER A 353 1.17 -6.32 -6.71
C SER A 353 0.25 -5.30 -7.38
N ILE A 354 -0.24 -5.60 -8.60
CA ILE A 354 -1.25 -4.79 -9.29
C ILE A 354 -2.50 -4.66 -8.43
N GLN A 355 -3.03 -5.78 -7.90
CA GLN A 355 -4.21 -5.74 -7.02
C GLN A 355 -4.02 -4.81 -5.82
N VAL A 356 -2.88 -4.86 -5.14
CA VAL A 356 -2.60 -3.98 -3.98
C VAL A 356 -2.49 -2.51 -4.39
N TYR A 357 -1.90 -2.19 -5.55
CA TYR A 357 -1.92 -0.84 -6.09
C TYR A 357 -3.35 -0.35 -6.32
N GLU A 358 -4.17 -1.14 -7.01
CA GLU A 358 -5.54 -0.78 -7.36
C GLU A 358 -6.41 -0.58 -6.11
N ASN A 359 -6.24 -1.41 -5.08
CA ASN A 359 -6.94 -1.23 -3.82
C ASN A 359 -6.62 0.12 -3.18
N ILE A 360 -5.35 0.54 -3.17
CA ILE A 360 -4.98 1.85 -2.61
C ILE A 360 -5.43 2.99 -3.52
N PHE A 361 -5.35 2.82 -4.84
CA PHE A 361 -5.85 3.81 -5.79
C PHE A 361 -7.34 4.07 -5.58
N GLN A 362 -8.13 3.01 -5.40
CA GLN A 362 -9.54 3.13 -5.05
C GLN A 362 -9.74 3.89 -3.73
N LEU A 363 -8.97 3.57 -2.70
CA LEU A 363 -9.05 4.27 -1.40
C LEU A 363 -8.74 5.76 -1.54
N LEU A 364 -7.71 6.13 -2.30
CA LEU A 364 -7.27 7.52 -2.49
C LEU A 364 -8.02 8.25 -3.61
N GLY A 365 -8.95 7.60 -4.30
CA GLY A 365 -9.66 8.16 -5.46
C GLY A 365 -8.74 8.41 -6.67
N ILE A 366 -7.65 7.67 -6.82
CA ILE A 366 -6.72 7.75 -7.95
C ILE A 366 -7.24 6.89 -9.10
N CYS A 367 -7.20 7.42 -10.33
CA CYS A 367 -7.50 6.66 -11.53
C CYS A 367 -6.21 6.06 -12.11
N ALA A 368 -6.20 4.74 -12.29
CA ALA A 368 -5.06 4.02 -12.87
C ALA A 368 -4.76 4.46 -14.32
N VAL A 369 -3.48 4.50 -14.63
CA VAL A 369 -2.95 4.62 -16.00
C VAL A 369 -2.24 3.32 -16.33
N TYR A 370 -2.73 2.60 -17.33
CA TYR A 370 -2.26 1.26 -17.66
C TYR A 370 -1.00 1.27 -18.55
N GLU A 371 -0.75 2.38 -19.27
CA GLU A 371 0.38 2.56 -20.18
C GLU A 371 0.91 4.00 -20.07
N MET A 372 2.24 4.15 -19.93
CA MET A 372 2.89 5.45 -19.68
C MET A 372 4.15 5.75 -20.46
#